data_AF-A0A540VXY1-F1
#
_entry.id   AF-A0A540VXY1-F1
#
_cell.length_a   1.000
_cell.length_b   1.000
_cell.length_c   1.000
_cell.angle_alpha   90.00
_cell.angle_beta   90.00
_cell.angle_gamma   90.00
#
_symmetry.space_group_name_H-M   'P 1'
#
loop_
_entity.id
_entity.type
_entity.pdbx_description
1 polymer ?
#
loop_
_entity_poly.entity_id
_entity_poly.type
_entity_poly.pdbx_seq_one_letter_code
_entity_poly.pdbx_strand_id
1 'polypeptide(L)' 'MPDGPALQTHMVAENNRLASRSVWDGTIAGTGRAGDFTTLDFFRVEDGLIVEHWESVDWVRAYQAFGLLPDDIRDI' A
#
# COMPACT_ATOMS: atom_id res chain seq x y z
N MET A 1 3.44 3.48 10.46
CA MET A 1 2.33 3.90 11.33
C MET A 1 2.30 2.91 12.47
N PRO A 2 2.81 3.27 13.66
CA PRO A 2 2.91 2.31 14.76
C PRO A 2 1.55 1.95 15.38
N ASP A 3 0.53 2.74 15.10
CA ASP A 3 -0.81 2.73 15.69
C ASP A 3 -1.91 2.21 14.75
N GLY A 4 -1.59 1.89 13.50
CA GLY A 4 -2.61 1.52 12.52
C GLY A 4 -2.21 0.38 11.58
N PRO A 5 -3.18 -0.47 11.20
CA PRO A 5 -2.94 -1.66 10.40
C PRO A 5 -2.82 -1.36 8.90
N ALA A 6 -2.17 -2.27 8.17
CA ALA A 6 -2.42 -2.48 6.75
C ALA A 6 -3.55 -3.51 6.62
N LEU A 7 -4.77 -3.06 6.33
CA LEU A 7 -5.92 -3.94 6.16
C LEU A 7 -5.94 -4.50 4.74
N GLN A 8 -5.68 -5.79 4.62
CA GLN A 8 -5.86 -6.48 3.35
C GLN A 8 -7.36 -6.68 3.09
N THR A 9 -7.87 -5.97 2.08
CA THR A 9 -9.31 -5.91 1.79
C THR A 9 -9.73 -6.87 0.68
N HIS A 10 -8.86 -7.11 -0.28
CA HIS A 10 -9.12 -7.98 -1.42
C HIS A 10 -7.91 -8.85 -1.68
N MET A 11 -8.16 -10.09 -2.10
CA MET A 11 -7.13 -11.04 -2.48
C MET A 11 -7.64 -11.84 -3.67
N VAL A 12 -6.82 -11.95 -4.70
CA VAL A 12 -7.08 -12.80 -5.87
C VAL A 12 -5.85 -13.65 -6.10
N ALA A 13 -6.04 -14.96 -6.23
CA ALA A 13 -4.97 -15.89 -6.57
C ALA A 13 -5.30 -16.58 -7.88
N GLU A 14 -4.31 -16.66 -8.78
CA GLU A 14 -4.42 -17.37 -10.06
C GLU A 14 -3.09 -18.05 -10.37
N ASN A 15 -3.14 -19.37 -10.61
CA ASN A 15 -1.96 -20.21 -10.80
C ASN A 15 -0.95 -20.04 -9.66
N ASN A 16 0.25 -19.56 -9.98
CA ASN A 16 1.32 -19.28 -9.02
C ASN A 16 1.45 -17.78 -8.71
N ARG A 17 0.41 -16.99 -8.94
CA ARG A 17 0.38 -15.55 -8.68
C ARG A 17 -0.69 -15.18 -7.67
N LEU A 18 -0.39 -14.17 -6.87
CA LEU A 18 -1.25 -13.61 -5.85
C LEU A 18 -1.29 -12.10 -6.03
N ALA A 19 -2.47 -11.50 -6.02
CA ALA A 19 -2.66 -10.07 -5.93
C ALA A 19 -3.42 -9.74 -4.64
N SER A 20 -3.00 -8.69 -3.93
CA SER A 20 -3.66 -8.21 -2.73
C SER A 20 -3.82 -6.70 -2.76
N ARG A 21 -5.00 -6.23 -2.36
CA ARG A 21 -5.25 -4.81 -2.11
C ARG A 21 -5.24 -4.53 -0.62
N SER A 22 -4.37 -3.61 -0.20
CA SER A 22 -4.25 -3.17 1.19
C SER A 22 -4.65 -1.71 1.35
N VAL A 23 -5.45 -1.41 2.37
CA VAL A 23 -5.74 -0.04 2.81
C VAL A 23 -4.92 0.21 4.05
N TRP A 24 -4.13 1.26 4.02
CA TRP A 24 -3.34 1.70 5.16
C TRP A 24 -4.17 2.68 5.97
N ASP A 25 -4.15 2.51 7.28
CA ASP A 25 -4.75 3.42 8.25
C ASP A 25 -3.77 3.61 9.41
N GLY A 26 -3.85 4.74 10.10
CA GLY A 26 -2.99 5.10 11.22
C GLY A 26 -2.22 6.40 11.03
N THR A 27 -1.26 6.65 11.91
CA THR A 27 -0.49 7.90 11.96
C THR A 27 0.93 7.70 11.46
N ILE A 28 1.35 8.51 10.47
CA ILE A 28 2.72 8.51 9.99
C ILE A 28 3.66 9.06 11.08
N ALA A 29 4.56 8.19 11.56
CA ALA A 29 5.62 8.59 12.47
C ALA A 29 6.52 9.62 11.77
N GLY A 30 6.70 10.80 12.39
CA GLY A 30 7.51 11.91 11.86
C GLY A 30 6.69 13.11 11.39
N THR A 31 5.50 12.89 10.82
CA THR A 31 4.61 13.99 10.38
C THR A 31 3.37 14.15 11.27
N GLY A 32 2.96 13.09 11.97
CA GLY A 32 1.69 13.09 12.73
C GLY A 32 0.44 13.10 11.84
N ARG A 33 0.60 12.94 10.52
CA ARG A 33 -0.50 12.93 9.55
C ARG A 33 -1.12 11.54 9.45
N ALA A 34 -2.38 11.49 9.03
CA ALA A 34 -3.05 10.24 8.70
C ALA A 34 -2.39 9.59 7.48
N GLY A 35 -2.07 8.30 7.61
CA GLY A 35 -1.60 7.45 6.52
C GLY A 35 -2.79 6.75 5.87
N ASP A 36 -3.59 7.51 5.13
CA ASP A 36 -4.75 7.01 4.37
C ASP A 36 -4.38 6.90 2.89
N PHE A 37 -3.87 5.73 2.50
CA PHE A 37 -3.56 5.40 1.12
C PHE A 37 -3.76 3.91 0.84
N THR A 38 -3.83 3.57 -0.44
CA THR A 38 -4.01 2.18 -0.90
C THR A 38 -2.72 1.66 -1.54
N THR A 39 -2.40 0.39 -1.31
CA THR A 39 -1.39 -0.34 -2.08
C THR A 39 -2.00 -1.59 -2.72
N LEU A 40 -1.40 -1.99 -3.82
CA LEU A 40 -1.63 -3.26 -4.50
C LEU A 40 -0.30 -3.99 -4.55
N ASP A 41 -0.25 -5.18 -3.95
CA ASP A 41 0.91 -6.05 -4.00
C ASP A 41 0.62 -7.24 -4.91
N PHE A 42 1.58 -7.58 -5.75
CA PHE A 42 1.55 -8.71 -6.66
C PHE A 42 2.74 -9.61 -6.34
N PHE A 43 2.50 -10.91 -6.19
CA PHE A 43 3.52 -11.89 -5.91
C PHE A 43 3.49 -13.00 -6.94
N ARG A 44 4.67 -13.53 -7.28
CA ARG A 44 4.79 -14.87 -7.84
C ARG A 44 5.37 -15.80 -6.78
N VAL A 45 4.80 -16.99 -6.68
CA VAL A 45 5.21 -18.04 -5.73
C VAL A 45 5.80 -19.23 -6.50
N GLU A 46 6.88 -19.81 -5.99
CA GLU A 46 7.49 -21.03 -6.52
C GLU A 46 8.06 -21.83 -5.34
N ASP A 47 7.81 -23.13 -5.30
CA ASP A 47 8.22 -24.02 -4.20
C ASP A 47 7.84 -23.52 -2.80
N GLY A 48 6.67 -22.86 -2.69
CA GLY A 48 6.17 -22.28 -1.45
C GLY A 48 6.84 -20.98 -1.01
N LEU A 49 7.72 -20.41 -1.85
CA LEU A 49 8.43 -19.16 -1.59
C LEU A 49 7.94 -18.05 -2.51
N ILE A 50 7.91 -16.82 -2.01
CA ILE A 50 7.73 -15.62 -2.84
C ILE A 50 9.04 -15.39 -3.60
N VAL A 51 8.98 -15.47 -4.93
CA VAL A 51 10.14 -15.35 -5.81
C VAL A 51 10.13 -14.08 -6.64
N GLU A 52 8.97 -13.42 -6.76
CA GLU A 52 8.85 -12.08 -7.32
C GLU A 52 7.82 -11.28 -6.50
N HIS A 53 8.08 -9.98 -6.35
CA HIS A 53 7.18 -9.01 -5.74
C HIS A 53 7.16 -7.75 -6.59
N TRP A 54 5.97 -7.28 -6.92
CA TRP A 54 5.73 -5.98 -7.55
C TRP A 54 4.64 -5.26 -6.77
N GLU A 55 4.67 -3.94 -6.82
CA GLU A 55 3.70 -3.13 -6.11
C GLU A 55 3.20 -1.96 -6.98
N SER A 56 2.00 -1.51 -6.66
CA SER A 56 1.49 -0.20 -7.05
C SER A 56 0.99 0.51 -5.80
N VAL A 57 1.36 1.77 -5.65
CA VAL A 57 1.01 2.60 -4.51
C VAL A 57 0.25 3.81 -5.01
N ASP A 58 -0.77 4.24 -4.26
CA ASP A 58 -1.33 5.59 -4.41
C ASP A 58 -0.28 6.62 -3.93
N TRP A 59 0.61 7.00 -4.84
CA TRP A 59 1.76 7.85 -4.52
C TRP A 59 1.36 9.29 -4.19
N VAL A 60 0.28 9.81 -4.77
CA VAL A 60 -0.21 11.16 -4.43
C VAL A 60 -0.63 11.20 -2.97
N ARG A 61 -1.47 10.25 -2.53
CA ARG A 61 -1.88 10.18 -1.12
C ARG A 61 -0.73 9.86 -0.18
N ALA A 62 0.15 8.93 -0.56
CA ALA A 62 1.31 8.60 0.25
C ALA A 62 2.20 9.82 0.46
N TYR A 63 2.57 10.57 -0.59
CA TYR A 63 3.42 11.75 -0.46
C TYR A 63 2.75 12.88 0.32
N GLN A 64 1.43 13.06 0.21
CA GLN A 64 0.69 13.98 1.08
C GLN A 64 0.76 13.55 2.55
N ALA A 65 0.58 12.27 2.86
CA ALA A 65 0.70 11.74 4.22
C ALA A 65 2.13 11.92 4.79
N PHE A 66 3.15 11.78 3.95
CA PHE A 66 4.55 12.07 4.31
C PHE A 66 4.92 13.56 4.31
N GLY A 67 4.00 14.46 3.94
CA GLY A 67 4.26 15.90 3.88
C GLY A 67 5.23 16.32 2.77
N LEU A 68 5.39 15.48 1.75
CA LEU A 68 6.27 15.68 0.59
C LEU A 68 5.54 16.29 -0.61
N LEU A 69 4.20 16.29 -0.58
CA LEU A 69 3.34 16.85 -1.61
C LEU A 69 2.24 17.72 -0.98
N PRO A 70 1.88 18.88 -1.56
CA PRO A 70 0.75 19.68 -1.10
C PRO A 70 -0.59 18.92 -1.17
N ASP A 71 -1.48 19.20 -0.21
CA ASP A 71 -2.75 18.49 -0.04
C ASP A 71 -3.80 18.85 -1.12
N ASP A 72 -3.55 19.91 -1.91
CA ASP A 72 -4.41 20.37 -3.00
C ASP A 72 -4.11 19.71 -4.36
N ILE A 73 -2.98 19.00 -4.48
CA ILE A 73 -2.68 18.17 -5.65
C ILE A 73 -3.57 16.93 -5.66
N ARG A 74 -4.11 16.58 -6.82
CA ARG A 74 -4.94 15.39 -7.03
C ARG A 74 -4.43 14.60 -8.22
N ASP A 75 -4.59 13.28 -8.18
CA ASP A 75 -4.51 12.46 -9.38
C ASP A 75 -5.61 12.87 -10.37
N ILE A 76 -5.27 12.80 -11.67
CA ILE A 76 -6.15 13.15 -12.80
C ILE A 76 -7.17 12.07 -13.11
#